data_AF-A0A0C3BWU1-F1
#
_entry.id   AF-A0A0C3BWU1-F1
#
_cell.length_a   1.000
_cell.length_b   1.000
_cell.length_c   1.000
_cell.angle_alpha   90.00
_cell.angle_beta   90.00
_cell.angle_gamma   90.00
#
_symmetry.space_group_name_H-M   'P 1'
#
loop_
_entity.id
_entity.type
_entity.pdbx_description
1 polymer ?
#
loop_
_entity_poly.entity_id
_entity_poly.type
_entity_poly.pdbx_seq_one_letter_code
_entity_poly.pdbx_strand_id
1 'polypeptide(L)'
;MQIPEVDKIMAFAIKYHAEDELFLMFGNVIRRQPLSIPFVTEWIEKYPQLTFALLRAFPPSEDGQLPDDLGVLTYAIVRNIIRSANDTRIAALVGLEKVAKSIGLMDLKHYIDLLMLTALSVRAKDLVQEVLLVLNDSRLQYCPDSPAATYGHKHALSIAFDRAEEAADECPCNKDGRPRKMQKVAPAQAKLKFGPDYLTSGQVIATTRIDARSSIRLHSHVRLRAASKADGWLDVHTVMDGVVTHSSKGELKINLLQPAPPEMEVIDWNMYDAGSTGKRHPSLIQESGEKKNDSHYVSLSDK
;
A
#
# COMPACT_ATOMS: atom_id res chain seq x y z
N MET A 1 15.10 -14.26 22.91
CA MET A 1 14.47 -13.74 24.14
C MET A 1 14.10 -12.29 23.85
N GLN A 2 12.81 -11.98 23.62
CA GLN A 2 12.37 -10.59 23.54
C GLN A 2 12.69 -9.93 24.88
N ILE A 3 13.28 -8.74 24.85
CA ILE A 3 13.52 -7.95 26.06
C ILE A 3 12.33 -6.99 26.12
N PRO A 4 11.32 -7.23 26.98
CA PRO A 4 10.09 -6.42 27.00
C PRO A 4 10.34 -4.93 27.21
N GLU A 5 11.50 -4.58 27.76
CA GLU A 5 11.96 -3.21 27.94
C GLU A 5 12.31 -2.54 26.60
N VAL A 6 12.97 -3.25 25.68
CA VAL A 6 13.30 -2.73 24.35
C VAL A 6 12.04 -2.38 23.58
N ASP A 7 11.04 -3.28 23.60
CA ASP A 7 9.79 -3.05 22.87
C ASP A 7 9.04 -1.82 23.40
N LYS A 8 9.04 -1.61 24.72
CA LYS A 8 8.47 -0.43 25.37
C LYS A 8 9.19 0.86 24.96
N ILE A 9 10.53 0.85 24.93
CA ILE A 9 11.30 2.04 24.58
C ILE A 9 11.15 2.37 23.09
N MET A 10 11.13 1.37 22.20
CA MET A 10 10.88 1.59 20.79
C MET A 10 9.45 2.10 20.53
N ALA A 11 8.44 1.56 21.23
CA ALA A 11 7.07 2.05 21.13
C ALA A 11 6.94 3.49 21.65
N PHE A 12 7.69 3.81 22.71
CA PHE A 12 7.81 5.18 23.22
C PHE A 12 8.44 6.11 22.18
N ALA A 13 9.52 5.68 21.51
CA ALA A 13 10.17 6.47 20.48
C ALA A 13 9.21 6.76 19.30
N ILE A 14 8.42 5.78 18.85
CA ILE A 14 7.37 6.03 17.83
C ILE A 14 6.33 7.03 18.34
N LYS A 15 5.86 6.88 19.59
CA LYS A 15 4.84 7.76 20.17
C LYS A 15 5.28 9.23 20.24
N TYR A 16 6.57 9.48 20.40
CA TYR A 16 7.13 10.83 20.54
C TYR A 16 7.98 11.27 19.35
N HIS A 17 7.91 10.57 18.21
CA HIS A 17 8.68 10.88 16.99
C HIS A 17 10.18 11.07 17.28
N ALA A 18 10.77 10.12 18.00
CA ALA A 18 12.20 10.07 18.30
C ALA A 18 12.88 9.08 17.33
N GLU A 19 12.94 9.44 16.04
CA GLU A 19 13.38 8.51 14.99
C GLU A 19 14.85 8.10 15.18
N ASP A 20 15.73 9.03 15.52
CA ASP A 20 17.16 8.74 15.67
C ASP A 20 17.41 7.66 16.74
N GLU A 21 16.75 7.78 17.89
CA GLU A 21 16.78 6.77 18.95
C GLU A 21 16.16 5.45 18.49
N LEU A 22 15.05 5.50 17.76
CA LEU A 22 14.39 4.30 17.22
C LEU A 22 15.33 3.52 16.28
N PHE A 23 15.98 4.21 15.34
CA PHE A 23 16.95 3.63 14.41
C PHE A 23 18.17 3.08 15.13
N LEU A 24 18.69 3.81 16.13
CA LEU A 24 19.83 3.36 16.93
C LEU A 24 19.50 2.08 17.71
N MET A 25 18.36 2.06 18.40
CA MET A 25 17.91 0.90 19.17
C MET A 25 17.69 -0.32 18.28
N PHE A 26 16.91 -0.16 17.20
CA PHE A 26 16.65 -1.25 16.26
C PHE A 26 17.97 -1.80 15.70
N GLY A 27 18.86 -0.91 15.24
CA GLY A 27 20.18 -1.27 14.71
C GLY A 27 21.05 -2.05 15.70
N ASN A 28 21.01 -1.70 16.99
CA ASN A 28 21.73 -2.42 18.03
C ASN A 28 21.12 -3.80 18.33
N VAL A 29 19.80 -3.96 18.23
CA VAL A 29 19.12 -5.23 18.49
C VAL A 29 19.35 -6.21 17.35
N ILE A 30 19.21 -5.79 16.08
CA ILE A 30 19.35 -6.68 14.92
C ILE A 30 20.78 -7.20 14.71
N ARG A 31 21.79 -6.53 15.29
CA ARG A 31 23.19 -7.01 15.28
C ARG A 31 23.45 -8.15 16.27
N ARG A 32 22.51 -8.42 17.18
CA ARG A 32 22.62 -9.54 18.13
C ARG A 32 22.26 -10.83 17.40
N GLN A 33 23.08 -11.86 17.57
CA GLN A 33 22.85 -13.17 17.00
C GLN A 33 22.31 -14.13 18.08
N PRO A 34 21.30 -14.98 17.75
CA PRO A 34 20.63 -15.10 16.46
C PRO A 34 19.64 -13.96 16.18
N LEU A 35 19.45 -13.63 14.89
CA LEU A 35 18.45 -12.64 14.45
C LEU A 35 17.03 -13.10 14.81
N SER A 36 16.31 -12.26 15.55
CA SER A 36 14.92 -12.54 15.92
C SER A 36 13.96 -12.13 14.79
N ILE A 37 13.60 -13.07 13.93
CA ILE A 37 12.66 -12.85 12.81
C ILE A 37 11.33 -12.22 13.26
N PRO A 38 10.64 -12.70 14.33
CA PRO A 38 9.39 -12.09 14.76
C PRO A 38 9.54 -10.62 15.18
N PHE A 39 10.64 -10.29 15.87
CA PHE A 39 10.95 -8.93 16.28
C PHE A 39 11.18 -8.03 15.06
N VAL A 40 11.99 -8.48 14.10
CA VAL A 40 12.26 -7.71 12.87
C VAL A 40 10.96 -7.46 12.12
N THR A 41 10.16 -8.49 11.86
CA THR A 41 8.87 -8.38 11.16
C THR A 41 7.95 -7.37 11.85
N GLU A 42 7.77 -7.49 13.17
CA GLU A 42 6.90 -6.60 13.93
C GLU A 42 7.33 -5.13 13.78
N TRP A 43 8.63 -4.85 13.92
CA TRP A 43 9.13 -3.48 13.95
C TRP A 43 9.20 -2.83 12.56
N ILE A 44 9.56 -3.57 11.50
CA ILE A 44 9.52 -3.01 10.14
C ILE A 44 8.07 -2.80 9.66
N GLU A 45 7.12 -3.62 10.11
CA GLU A 45 5.70 -3.43 9.79
C GLU A 45 5.10 -2.21 10.51
N LYS A 46 5.55 -1.93 11.74
CA LYS A 46 5.16 -0.72 12.50
C LYS A 46 5.83 0.53 11.98
N TYR A 47 7.10 0.45 11.55
CA TYR A 47 7.89 1.58 11.08
C TYR A 47 8.72 1.20 9.82
N PRO A 48 8.14 1.35 8.61
CA PRO A 48 8.70 0.81 7.38
C PRO A 48 10.12 1.27 7.03
N GLN A 49 10.50 2.47 7.45
CA GLN A 49 11.84 3.03 7.20
C GLN A 49 12.94 2.23 7.94
N LEU A 50 12.61 1.46 8.99
CA LEU A 50 13.57 0.57 9.66
C LEU A 50 14.13 -0.52 8.73
N THR A 51 13.44 -0.83 7.63
CA THR A 51 13.95 -1.75 6.61
C THR A 51 15.31 -1.29 6.05
N PHE A 52 15.58 0.01 5.95
CA PHE A 52 16.89 0.50 5.50
C PHE A 52 18.00 0.26 6.52
N ALA A 53 17.68 0.32 7.82
CA ALA A 53 18.62 -0.07 8.87
C ALA A 53 18.92 -1.58 8.82
N LEU A 54 17.90 -2.39 8.54
CA LEU A 54 18.03 -3.83 8.33
C LEU A 54 18.96 -4.13 7.14
N LEU A 55 18.69 -3.55 5.97
CA LEU A 55 19.50 -3.73 4.76
C LEU A 55 20.91 -3.18 4.90
N ARG A 56 21.13 -2.16 5.75
CA ARG A 56 22.48 -1.69 6.06
C ARG A 56 23.26 -2.68 6.92
N ALA A 57 22.60 -3.35 7.87
CA ALA A 57 23.24 -4.34 8.73
C ALA A 57 23.44 -5.70 8.02
N PHE A 58 22.53 -6.03 7.10
CA PHE A 58 22.50 -7.27 6.32
C PHE A 58 22.38 -6.91 4.83
N PRO A 59 23.48 -6.43 4.22
CA PRO A 59 23.46 -6.00 2.82
C PRO A 59 23.09 -7.16 1.89
N PRO A 60 22.27 -6.91 0.86
CA PRO A 60 22.11 -7.86 -0.25
C PRO A 60 23.45 -8.15 -0.94
N SER A 61 23.55 -9.29 -1.62
CA SER A 61 24.68 -9.61 -2.47
C SER A 61 24.76 -8.68 -3.69
N GLU A 62 25.90 -8.68 -4.37
CA GLU A 62 26.10 -7.95 -5.64
C GLU A 62 25.08 -8.34 -6.71
N ASP A 63 24.59 -9.59 -6.68
CA ASP A 63 23.55 -10.09 -7.58
C ASP A 63 22.14 -9.56 -7.26
N GLY A 64 21.98 -8.80 -6.18
CA GLY A 64 20.70 -8.30 -5.69
C GLY A 64 19.90 -9.32 -4.88
N GLN A 65 20.55 -10.31 -4.25
CA GLN A 65 19.90 -11.35 -3.44
C GLN A 65 20.04 -11.02 -1.94
N LEU A 66 18.94 -11.10 -1.18
CA LEU A 66 18.96 -11.00 0.27
C LEU A 66 19.73 -12.19 0.89
N PRO A 67 20.45 -11.97 2.01
CA PRO A 67 21.06 -13.06 2.77
C PRO A 67 20.03 -14.12 3.18
N ASP A 68 20.45 -15.38 3.30
CA ASP A 68 19.57 -16.52 3.60
C ASP A 68 18.76 -16.31 4.90
N ASP A 69 19.37 -15.71 5.93
CA ASP A 69 18.72 -15.35 7.19
C ASP A 69 17.49 -14.43 7.01
N LEU A 70 17.50 -13.62 5.95
CA LEU A 70 16.41 -12.70 5.59
C LEU A 70 15.51 -13.23 4.47
N GLY A 71 15.79 -14.39 3.89
CA GLY A 71 15.03 -14.94 2.76
C GLY A 71 13.54 -15.05 3.07
N VAL A 72 13.19 -15.49 4.28
CA VAL A 72 11.79 -15.59 4.75
C VAL A 72 11.10 -14.23 4.92
N LEU A 73 11.86 -13.14 4.98
CA LEU A 73 11.38 -11.77 5.14
C LEU A 73 11.32 -10.99 3.83
N THR A 74 11.68 -11.61 2.69
CA THR A 74 11.77 -10.92 1.39
C THR A 74 10.51 -10.09 1.08
N TYR A 75 9.32 -10.69 1.18
CA TYR A 75 8.07 -9.98 0.93
C TYR A 75 7.87 -8.80 1.89
N ALA A 76 8.08 -9.01 3.19
CA ALA A 76 7.94 -7.96 4.20
C ALA A 76 8.94 -6.81 3.99
N ILE A 77 10.19 -7.12 3.63
CA ILE A 77 11.23 -6.14 3.32
C ILE A 77 10.80 -5.28 2.12
N VAL A 78 10.47 -5.91 0.99
CA VAL A 78 10.08 -5.17 -0.23
C VAL A 78 8.82 -4.35 0.00
N ARG A 79 7.83 -4.92 0.69
CA ARG A 79 6.59 -4.23 1.08
C ARG A 79 6.86 -2.96 1.89
N ASN A 80 7.78 -3.01 2.85
CA ASN A 80 8.09 -1.87 3.71
C ASN A 80 9.01 -0.83 3.04
N ILE A 81 9.82 -1.23 2.04
CA ILE A 81 10.47 -0.27 1.12
C ILE A 81 9.41 0.53 0.36
N ILE A 82 8.40 -0.14 -0.24
CA ILE A 82 7.33 0.53 -0.98
C ILE A 82 6.52 1.46 -0.06
N ARG A 83 6.14 0.99 1.14
CA ARG A 83 5.38 1.81 2.10
C ARG A 83 6.11 3.07 2.55
N SER A 84 7.44 3.04 2.61
CA SER A 84 8.27 4.21 2.96
C SER A 84 8.66 5.08 1.76
N ALA A 85 8.35 4.67 0.52
CA ALA A 85 8.83 5.33 -0.70
C ALA A 85 8.41 6.81 -0.79
N ASN A 86 7.24 7.18 -0.25
CA ASN A 86 6.79 8.57 -0.24
C ASN A 86 7.73 9.50 0.56
N ASP A 87 8.42 8.97 1.57
CA ASP A 87 9.31 9.73 2.44
C ASP A 87 10.78 9.57 1.99
N THR A 88 11.17 8.38 1.55
CA THR A 88 12.56 8.04 1.22
C THR A 88 12.93 8.25 -0.24
N ARG A 89 11.94 8.31 -1.14
CA ARG A 89 12.07 8.60 -2.59
C ARG A 89 13.15 7.76 -3.26
N ILE A 90 14.27 8.39 -3.64
CA ILE A 90 15.41 7.76 -4.33
C ILE A 90 15.95 6.57 -3.53
N ALA A 91 15.97 6.66 -2.19
CA ALA A 91 16.46 5.55 -1.38
C ALA A 91 15.58 4.31 -1.50
N ALA A 92 14.26 4.45 -1.72
CA ALA A 92 13.39 3.30 -2.00
C ALA A 92 13.72 2.65 -3.34
N LEU A 93 13.97 3.43 -4.40
CA LEU A 93 14.36 2.89 -5.71
C LEU A 93 15.68 2.11 -5.61
N VAL A 94 16.71 2.72 -5.01
CA VAL A 94 17.99 2.05 -4.77
C VAL A 94 17.82 0.80 -3.90
N GLY A 95 16.94 0.87 -2.90
CA GLY A 95 16.61 -0.27 -2.05
C GLY A 95 16.01 -1.43 -2.82
N LEU A 96 15.06 -1.16 -3.73
CA LEU A 96 14.41 -2.15 -4.58
C LEU A 96 15.38 -2.76 -5.60
N GLU A 97 16.20 -1.94 -6.26
CA GLU A 97 17.24 -2.40 -7.18
C GLU A 97 18.23 -3.34 -6.49
N LYS A 98 18.64 -3.01 -5.25
CA LYS A 98 19.53 -3.86 -4.45
C LYS A 98 18.93 -5.19 -4.03
N VAL A 99 17.61 -5.37 -4.10
CA VAL A 99 16.94 -6.64 -3.79
C VAL A 99 16.26 -7.26 -5.03
N ALA A 100 16.68 -6.85 -6.23
CA ALA A 100 16.04 -7.22 -7.49
C ALA A 100 15.92 -8.73 -7.72
N LYS A 101 16.96 -9.51 -7.41
CA LYS A 101 16.93 -10.98 -7.56
C LYS A 101 15.94 -11.61 -6.60
N SER A 102 15.86 -11.12 -5.37
CA SER A 102 14.87 -11.59 -4.40
C SER A 102 13.43 -11.22 -4.78
N ILE A 103 13.21 -10.07 -5.42
CA ILE A 103 11.91 -9.72 -6.02
C ILE A 103 11.56 -10.65 -7.18
N GLY A 104 12.50 -10.93 -8.07
CA GLY A 104 12.25 -11.74 -9.26
C GLY A 104 11.95 -13.22 -8.93
N LEU A 105 12.54 -13.75 -7.86
CA LEU A 105 12.31 -15.12 -7.38
C LEU A 105 11.07 -15.29 -6.51
N MET A 106 10.37 -14.20 -6.15
CA MET A 106 9.17 -14.24 -5.32
C MET A 106 8.02 -15.02 -6.00
N ASP A 107 7.04 -15.52 -5.26
CA ASP A 107 5.84 -16.07 -5.91
C ASP A 107 5.02 -14.98 -6.65
N LEU A 108 4.20 -15.40 -7.60
CA LEU A 108 3.40 -14.47 -8.41
C LEU A 108 2.37 -13.71 -7.57
N LYS A 109 1.81 -14.35 -6.53
CA LYS A 109 0.78 -13.74 -5.69
C LYS A 109 1.34 -12.52 -4.95
N HIS A 110 2.45 -12.70 -4.23
CA HIS A 110 3.11 -11.63 -3.51
C HIS A 110 3.59 -10.53 -4.46
N TYR A 111 4.09 -10.87 -5.64
CA TYR A 111 4.44 -9.88 -6.65
C TYR A 111 3.24 -9.01 -7.07
N ILE A 112 2.08 -9.61 -7.35
CA ILE A 112 0.85 -8.87 -7.67
C ILE A 112 0.42 -8.01 -6.49
N ASP A 113 0.49 -8.54 -5.25
CA ASP A 113 0.17 -7.80 -4.03
C ASP A 113 1.07 -6.55 -3.89
N LEU A 114 2.37 -6.64 -4.22
CA LEU A 114 3.31 -5.51 -4.21
C LEU A 114 3.04 -4.49 -5.32
N LEU A 115 2.66 -4.92 -6.53
CA LEU A 115 2.26 -4.02 -7.61
C LEU A 115 1.02 -3.21 -7.22
N MET A 116 0.00 -3.87 -6.66
CA MET A 116 -1.22 -3.23 -6.20
C MET A 116 -0.95 -2.29 -5.03
N LEU A 117 -0.12 -2.71 -4.07
CA LEU A 117 0.32 -1.84 -2.99
C LEU A 117 1.02 -0.59 -3.54
N THR A 118 1.93 -0.75 -4.50
CA THR A 118 2.65 0.37 -5.13
C THR A 118 1.67 1.35 -5.77
N ALA A 119 0.76 0.86 -6.61
CA ALA A 119 -0.22 1.68 -7.32
C ALA A 119 -1.12 2.49 -6.38
N LEU A 120 -1.47 1.92 -5.23
CA LEU A 120 -2.40 2.55 -4.29
C LEU A 120 -1.69 3.38 -3.21
N SER A 121 -0.44 3.09 -2.86
CA SER A 121 0.24 3.75 -1.72
C SER A 121 1.36 4.72 -2.11
N VAL A 122 1.95 4.60 -3.30
CA VAL A 122 2.97 5.55 -3.79
C VAL A 122 2.26 6.66 -4.56
N ARG A 123 2.41 7.90 -4.07
CA ARG A 123 1.48 8.98 -4.42
C ARG A 123 1.95 9.89 -5.55
N ALA A 124 3.25 10.13 -5.66
CA ALA A 124 3.82 10.97 -6.73
C ALA A 124 3.82 10.18 -8.06
N LYS A 125 3.31 10.78 -9.13
CA LYS A 125 3.09 10.11 -10.44
C LYS A 125 4.40 9.53 -11.00
N ASP A 126 5.47 10.30 -10.97
CA ASP A 126 6.76 9.87 -11.52
C ASP A 126 7.34 8.73 -10.66
N LEU A 127 7.28 8.86 -9.33
CA LEU A 127 7.80 7.86 -8.41
C LEU A 127 7.05 6.53 -8.49
N VAL A 128 5.70 6.54 -8.59
CA VAL A 128 4.94 5.29 -8.71
C VAL A 128 5.27 4.56 -10.02
N GLN A 129 5.49 5.30 -11.11
CA GLN A 129 5.91 4.71 -12.37
C GLN A 129 7.31 4.09 -12.27
N GLU A 130 8.27 4.82 -11.69
CA GLU A 130 9.63 4.32 -11.48
C GLU A 130 9.64 3.06 -10.60
N VAL A 131 8.90 3.05 -9.49
CA VAL A 131 8.81 1.88 -8.61
C VAL A 131 8.19 0.68 -9.33
N LEU A 132 7.09 0.86 -10.08
CA LEU A 132 6.45 -0.23 -10.84
C LEU A 132 7.39 -0.80 -11.92
N LEU A 133 8.16 0.05 -12.59
CA LEU A 133 9.14 -0.37 -13.59
C LEU A 133 10.29 -1.15 -12.95
N VAL A 134 10.86 -0.68 -11.83
CA VAL A 134 11.92 -1.40 -11.11
C VAL A 134 11.45 -2.79 -10.65
N LEU A 135 10.21 -2.90 -10.14
CA LEU A 135 9.63 -4.20 -9.77
C LEU A 135 9.50 -5.12 -10.99
N ASN A 136 9.05 -4.60 -12.13
CA ASN A 136 8.90 -5.36 -13.36
C ASN A 136 10.25 -5.81 -13.94
N ASP A 137 11.24 -4.93 -14.00
CA ASP A 137 12.56 -5.26 -14.55
C ASP A 137 13.25 -6.33 -13.70
N SER A 138 13.13 -6.21 -12.37
CA SER A 138 13.56 -7.26 -11.43
C SER A 138 12.86 -8.59 -11.72
N ARG A 139 11.56 -8.57 -12.02
CA ARG A 139 10.80 -9.77 -12.35
C ARG A 139 11.25 -10.41 -13.66
N LEU A 140 11.40 -9.62 -14.71
CA LEU A 140 11.82 -10.09 -16.04
C LEU A 140 13.24 -10.67 -16.03
N GLN A 141 14.14 -10.11 -15.23
CA GLN A 141 15.53 -10.53 -15.20
C GLN A 141 15.75 -11.88 -14.49
N TYR A 142 14.99 -12.17 -13.42
CA TYR A 142 15.29 -13.31 -12.54
C TYR A 142 14.15 -14.33 -12.41
N CYS A 143 12.92 -14.03 -12.84
CA CYS A 143 11.83 -15.01 -12.81
C CYS A 143 12.03 -16.07 -13.90
N PRO A 144 11.86 -17.37 -13.60
CA PRO A 144 11.87 -18.40 -14.63
C PRO A 144 10.80 -18.15 -15.69
N ASP A 145 11.17 -18.26 -16.96
CA ASP A 145 10.29 -18.01 -18.08
C ASP A 145 9.22 -19.11 -18.21
N SER A 146 7.95 -18.70 -18.14
CA SER A 146 6.84 -19.50 -18.63
C SER A 146 5.79 -18.57 -19.27
N PRO A 147 5.18 -18.94 -20.40
CA PRO A 147 4.23 -18.07 -21.09
C PRO A 147 3.08 -17.57 -20.21
N ALA A 148 2.59 -18.43 -19.31
CA ALA A 148 1.53 -18.08 -18.36
C ALA A 148 2.01 -17.08 -17.30
N ALA A 149 3.22 -17.23 -16.75
CA ALA A 149 3.79 -16.27 -15.81
C ALA A 149 4.06 -14.92 -16.48
N THR A 150 4.55 -14.93 -17.73
CA THR A 150 4.79 -13.71 -18.53
C THR A 150 3.51 -12.93 -18.77
N TYR A 151 2.46 -13.62 -19.19
CA TYR A 151 1.14 -13.01 -19.35
C TYR A 151 0.62 -12.44 -18.03
N GLY A 152 0.69 -13.24 -16.95
CA GLY A 152 0.17 -12.88 -15.63
C GLY A 152 0.81 -11.61 -15.07
N HIS A 153 2.14 -11.51 -15.07
CA HIS A 153 2.80 -10.32 -14.53
C HIS A 153 2.62 -9.09 -15.42
N LYS A 154 2.60 -9.23 -16.76
CA LYS A 154 2.36 -8.11 -17.68
C LYS A 154 0.94 -7.55 -17.53
N HIS A 155 -0.04 -8.43 -17.38
CA HIS A 155 -1.42 -8.04 -17.14
C HIS A 155 -1.58 -7.34 -15.79
N ALA A 156 -1.01 -7.91 -14.72
CA ALA A 156 -1.04 -7.29 -13.40
C ALA A 156 -0.35 -5.91 -13.36
N LEU A 157 0.78 -5.76 -14.04
CA LEU A 157 1.48 -4.47 -14.18
C LEU A 157 0.61 -3.43 -14.90
N SER A 158 -0.06 -3.84 -15.98
CA SER A 158 -0.96 -2.94 -16.72
C SER A 158 -2.11 -2.45 -15.82
N ILE A 159 -2.71 -3.35 -15.05
CA ILE A 159 -3.75 -2.99 -14.06
C ILE A 159 -3.18 -2.03 -13.01
N ALA A 160 -1.97 -2.27 -12.51
CA ALA A 160 -1.34 -1.40 -11.51
C ALA A 160 -1.12 0.02 -12.05
N PHE A 161 -0.67 0.17 -13.30
CA PHE A 161 -0.57 1.49 -13.95
C PHE A 161 -1.93 2.17 -14.09
N ASP A 162 -2.95 1.46 -14.57
CA ASP A 162 -4.30 2.02 -14.70
C ASP A 162 -4.85 2.51 -13.35
N ARG A 163 -4.58 1.78 -12.26
CA ARG A 163 -5.00 2.15 -10.90
C ARG A 163 -4.22 3.34 -10.36
N ALA A 164 -2.91 3.40 -10.64
CA ALA A 164 -2.08 4.54 -10.25
C ALA A 164 -2.51 5.81 -11.00
N GLU A 165 -2.84 5.70 -12.28
CA GLU A 165 -3.35 6.81 -13.09
C GLU A 165 -4.73 7.27 -12.60
N GLU A 166 -5.67 6.36 -12.36
CA GLU A 166 -6.97 6.69 -11.78
C GLU A 166 -6.81 7.42 -10.43
N ALA A 167 -5.91 6.96 -9.56
CA ALA A 167 -5.66 7.62 -8.28
C ALA A 167 -5.02 9.00 -8.40
N ALA A 168 -4.25 9.24 -9.47
CA ALA A 168 -3.65 10.55 -9.77
C ALA A 168 -4.68 11.53 -10.34
N ASP A 169 -5.65 11.04 -11.12
CA ASP A 169 -6.69 11.85 -11.76
C ASP A 169 -7.85 12.19 -10.80
N GLU A 170 -8.30 11.23 -10.00
CA GLU A 170 -9.43 11.40 -9.07
C GLU A 170 -9.02 12.20 -7.81
N CYS A 171 -7.82 11.97 -7.28
CA CYS A 171 -7.34 12.75 -6.13
C CYS A 171 -6.91 14.17 -6.58
N PRO A 172 -7.47 15.24 -6.00
CA PRO A 172 -6.95 16.61 -6.13
C PRO A 172 -5.61 16.81 -5.39
N CYS A 173 -4.57 16.16 -5.88
CA CYS A 173 -3.25 16.06 -5.27
C CYS A 173 -2.25 17.07 -5.90
N ASN A 174 -1.16 17.38 -5.18
CA ASN A 174 -0.01 18.12 -5.72
C ASN A 174 0.97 17.17 -6.43
N LYS A 175 2.11 17.68 -6.92
CA LYS A 175 3.13 16.86 -7.61
C LYS A 175 3.72 15.75 -6.72
N ASP A 176 3.80 15.99 -5.41
CA ASP A 176 4.23 15.00 -4.42
C ASP A 176 3.10 14.02 -4.04
N GLY A 177 1.95 14.05 -4.73
CA GLY A 177 0.82 13.18 -4.46
C GLY A 177 0.09 13.47 -3.14
N ARG A 178 0.27 14.66 -2.56
CA ARG A 178 -0.41 15.10 -1.33
C ARG A 178 -1.70 15.85 -1.70
N PRO A 179 -2.87 15.53 -1.10
CA PRO A 179 -4.10 16.28 -1.34
C PRO A 179 -3.90 17.79 -1.10
N ARG A 180 -4.41 18.66 -1.99
CA ARG A 180 -4.28 20.12 -1.87
C ARG A 180 -5.18 20.65 -0.75
N LYS A 181 -4.73 21.68 -0.02
CA LYS A 181 -5.52 22.30 1.08
C LYS A 181 -6.76 23.04 0.57
N MET A 182 -6.63 23.74 -0.55
CA MET A 182 -7.73 24.49 -1.16
C MET A 182 -8.32 23.65 -2.29
N GLN A 183 -9.58 23.25 -2.14
CA GLN A 183 -10.34 22.49 -3.12
C GLN A 183 -11.69 23.15 -3.34
N LYS A 184 -12.25 22.99 -4.54
CA LYS A 184 -13.57 23.53 -4.89
C LYS A 184 -14.68 22.85 -4.08
N VAL A 185 -14.50 21.57 -3.76
CA VAL A 185 -15.41 20.77 -2.94
C VAL A 185 -14.68 20.40 -1.66
N ALA A 186 -15.31 20.62 -0.51
CA ALA A 186 -14.73 20.24 0.78
C ALA A 186 -14.68 18.70 0.90
N PRO A 187 -13.58 18.12 1.38
CA PRO A 187 -13.48 16.68 1.61
C PRO A 187 -14.41 16.23 2.73
N ALA A 188 -14.75 14.94 2.73
CA ALA A 188 -15.45 14.33 3.85
C ALA A 188 -14.54 14.31 5.08
N GLN A 189 -15.04 14.75 6.23
CA GLN A 189 -14.32 14.64 7.49
C GLN A 189 -14.73 13.37 8.23
N ALA A 190 -13.75 12.68 8.81
CA ALA A 190 -13.96 11.47 9.58
C ALA A 190 -13.12 11.45 10.85
N LYS A 191 -13.66 10.82 11.90
CA LYS A 191 -12.88 10.38 13.05
C LYS A 191 -12.50 8.92 12.84
N LEU A 192 -11.24 8.59 13.07
CA LEU A 192 -10.73 7.23 12.91
C LEU A 192 -10.59 6.58 14.28
N LYS A 193 -10.86 5.27 14.33
CA LYS A 193 -10.60 4.40 15.47
C LYS A 193 -9.92 3.12 15.01
N PHE A 194 -9.09 2.54 15.86
CA PHE A 194 -8.55 1.21 15.58
C PHE A 194 -9.69 0.19 15.53
N GLY A 195 -9.68 -0.64 14.49
CA GLY A 195 -10.54 -1.82 14.43
C GLY A 195 -10.09 -2.87 15.46
N PRO A 196 -10.97 -3.83 15.81
CA PRO A 196 -10.65 -4.88 16.79
C PRO A 196 -9.41 -5.70 16.38
N ASP A 197 -9.23 -5.90 15.08
CA ASP A 197 -8.15 -6.70 14.49
C ASP A 197 -7.09 -5.85 13.78
N TYR A 198 -6.87 -4.60 14.23
CA TYR A 198 -5.96 -3.68 13.54
C TYR A 198 -4.55 -4.25 13.36
N LEU A 199 -4.00 -4.94 14.38
CA LEU A 199 -2.64 -5.49 14.32
C LEU A 199 -2.44 -6.53 13.22
N THR A 200 -3.49 -7.23 12.82
CA THR A 200 -3.43 -8.28 11.79
C THR A 200 -3.91 -7.80 10.43
N SER A 201 -4.95 -6.96 10.40
CA SER A 201 -5.64 -6.54 9.17
C SER A 201 -5.30 -5.13 8.70
N GLY A 202 -4.70 -4.30 9.58
CA GLY A 202 -4.56 -2.86 9.35
C GLY A 202 -5.90 -2.13 9.27
N GLN A 203 -7.00 -2.73 9.75
CA GLN A 203 -8.34 -2.17 9.63
C GLN A 203 -8.58 -1.06 10.66
N VAL A 204 -9.12 0.05 10.17
CA VAL A 204 -9.62 1.16 10.98
C VAL A 204 -11.08 1.44 10.67
N ILE A 205 -11.78 2.01 11.65
CA ILE A 205 -13.19 2.39 11.53
C ILE A 205 -13.25 3.91 11.41
N ALA A 206 -13.83 4.39 10.31
CA ALA A 206 -14.03 5.80 10.04
C ALA A 206 -15.49 6.19 10.28
N THR A 207 -15.74 7.02 11.29
CA THR A 207 -17.07 7.60 11.54
C THR A 207 -17.24 8.85 10.68
N THR A 208 -18.21 8.83 9.79
CA THR A 208 -18.52 9.93 8.85
C THR A 208 -19.91 10.48 9.13
N ARG A 209 -20.12 11.75 8.76
CA ARG A 209 -21.44 12.36 8.80
C ARG A 209 -22.36 11.74 7.74
N ILE A 210 -23.57 11.36 8.13
CA ILE A 210 -24.57 10.74 7.25
C ILE A 210 -25.03 11.70 6.13
N ASP A 211 -25.03 12.99 6.41
CA ASP A 211 -25.41 14.04 5.47
C ASP A 211 -24.25 14.54 4.60
N ALA A 212 -23.02 14.08 4.86
CA ALA A 212 -21.88 14.42 4.02
C ALA A 212 -22.04 13.77 2.63
N ARG A 213 -22.00 14.61 1.59
CA ARG A 213 -21.95 14.11 0.21
C ARG A 213 -20.58 13.51 -0.03
N SER A 214 -20.48 12.19 -0.08
CA SER A 214 -19.25 11.45 -0.40
C SER A 214 -19.50 10.48 -1.55
N SER A 215 -18.57 10.42 -2.49
CA SER A 215 -18.55 9.41 -3.56
C SER A 215 -17.98 8.07 -3.10
N ILE A 216 -17.37 8.05 -1.91
CA ILE A 216 -16.66 6.90 -1.33
C ILE A 216 -17.65 5.79 -0.98
N ARG A 217 -17.37 4.58 -1.47
CA ARG A 217 -18.20 3.38 -1.34
C ARG A 217 -17.32 2.17 -1.00
N LEU A 218 -17.96 1.00 -0.88
CA LEU A 218 -17.24 -0.27 -0.83
C LEU A 218 -16.25 -0.38 -2.01
N HIS A 219 -15.02 -0.82 -1.72
CA HIS A 219 -13.90 -0.90 -2.68
C HIS A 219 -13.42 0.45 -3.24
N SER A 220 -13.78 1.58 -2.63
CA SER A 220 -13.09 2.84 -2.91
C SER A 220 -11.68 2.79 -2.34
N HIS A 221 -10.73 3.28 -3.14
CA HIS A 221 -9.42 3.70 -2.67
C HIS A 221 -9.55 5.10 -2.08
N VAL A 222 -9.06 5.30 -0.86
CA VAL A 222 -9.19 6.57 -0.15
C VAL A 222 -7.84 7.07 0.33
N ARG A 223 -7.69 8.39 0.29
CA ARG A 223 -6.57 9.12 0.91
C ARG A 223 -7.06 9.84 2.15
N LEU A 224 -6.42 9.59 3.28
CA LEU A 224 -6.71 10.16 4.58
C LEU A 224 -5.61 11.15 4.93
N ARG A 225 -5.93 12.43 5.00
CA ARG A 225 -4.99 13.48 5.40
C ARG A 225 -5.40 14.06 6.75
N ALA A 226 -4.46 14.25 7.66
CA ALA A 226 -4.71 14.98 8.90
C ALA A 226 -5.39 16.34 8.62
N ALA A 227 -6.55 16.58 9.25
CA ALA A 227 -7.32 17.82 9.07
C ALA A 227 -6.82 18.96 9.96
N SER A 228 -6.18 18.61 11.08
CA SER A 228 -5.65 19.52 12.08
C SER A 228 -4.26 19.07 12.53
N LYS A 229 -3.51 19.99 13.14
CA LYS A 229 -2.33 19.61 13.94
C LYS A 229 -2.84 19.00 15.24
N ALA A 230 -2.39 17.80 15.59
CA ALA A 230 -2.37 17.40 16.99
C ALA A 230 -1.48 18.40 17.76
N ASP A 231 -1.76 18.64 19.04
CA ASP A 231 -0.88 19.47 19.87
C ASP A 231 0.57 18.93 19.81
N GLY A 232 1.45 19.68 19.16
CA GLY A 232 2.91 19.57 19.27
C GLY A 232 3.68 18.90 18.13
N TRP A 233 3.21 17.79 17.53
CA TRP A 233 4.19 16.89 16.87
C TRP A 233 3.82 16.32 15.50
N LEU A 234 2.53 16.20 15.15
CA LEU A 234 2.20 15.65 13.85
C LEU A 234 2.45 16.66 12.74
N ASP A 235 3.21 16.26 11.72
CA ASP A 235 3.26 17.02 10.49
C ASP A 235 1.85 17.03 9.86
N VAL A 236 1.35 18.21 9.50
CA VAL A 236 0.06 18.44 8.80
C VAL A 236 0.05 17.79 7.40
N HIS A 237 1.17 17.19 7.03
CA HIS A 237 1.41 16.52 5.77
C HIS A 237 1.31 15.00 5.84
N THR A 238 1.02 14.41 7.01
CA THR A 238 0.73 12.97 7.10
C THR A 238 -0.48 12.62 6.26
N VAL A 239 -0.29 11.65 5.37
CA VAL A 239 -1.35 11.06 4.55
C VAL A 239 -1.22 9.55 4.63
N MET A 240 -2.34 8.88 4.84
CA MET A 240 -2.47 7.43 4.74
C MET A 240 -3.34 7.09 3.54
N ASP A 241 -3.06 5.98 2.89
CA ASP A 241 -3.86 5.41 1.82
C ASP A 241 -4.56 4.15 2.37
N GLY A 242 -5.75 3.85 1.86
CA GLY A 242 -6.53 2.71 2.34
C GLY A 242 -7.60 2.28 1.36
N VAL A 243 -8.12 1.08 1.55
CA VAL A 243 -9.22 0.54 0.74
C VAL A 243 -10.42 0.28 1.64
N VAL A 244 -11.58 0.79 1.23
CA VAL A 244 -12.84 0.57 1.96
C VAL A 244 -13.28 -0.88 1.78
N THR A 245 -13.35 -1.61 2.88
CA THR A 245 -13.76 -3.03 2.92
C THR A 245 -15.18 -3.22 3.42
N HIS A 246 -15.76 -2.20 4.06
CA HIS A 246 -17.15 -2.18 4.46
C HIS A 246 -17.70 -0.75 4.44
N SER A 247 -18.96 -0.60 4.06
CA SER A 247 -19.65 0.69 4.03
C SER A 247 -21.04 0.54 4.62
N SER A 248 -21.32 1.28 5.69
CA SER A 248 -22.63 1.35 6.33
C SER A 248 -23.01 2.81 6.59
N LYS A 249 -24.21 3.06 7.14
CA LYS A 249 -24.71 4.43 7.32
C LYS A 249 -23.92 5.16 8.41
N GLY A 250 -23.05 6.09 8.00
CA GLY A 250 -22.21 6.89 8.90
C GLY A 250 -20.92 6.20 9.35
N GLU A 251 -20.61 5.02 8.83
CA GLU A 251 -19.42 4.26 9.20
C GLU A 251 -18.81 3.56 7.98
N LEU A 252 -17.48 3.64 7.86
CA LEU A 252 -16.70 2.91 6.89
C LEU A 252 -15.63 2.07 7.62
N LYS A 253 -15.36 0.86 7.14
CA LYS A 253 -14.16 0.11 7.53
C LYS A 253 -13.14 0.21 6.42
N ILE A 254 -11.93 0.63 6.77
CA ILE A 254 -10.85 0.92 5.82
C ILE A 254 -9.66 0.06 6.22
N ASN A 255 -9.13 -0.73 5.29
CA ASN A 255 -7.86 -1.41 5.47
C ASN A 255 -6.74 -0.45 5.03
N LEU A 256 -5.91 -0.02 5.96
CA LEU A 256 -4.80 0.89 5.67
C LEU A 256 -3.66 0.18 4.94
N LEU A 257 -3.05 0.90 4.01
CA LEU A 257 -1.90 0.42 3.25
C LEU A 257 -0.58 0.74 3.94
N GLN A 258 -0.53 1.79 4.77
CA GLN A 258 0.58 2.14 5.66
C GLN A 258 0.18 1.94 7.12
N PRO A 259 1.15 1.74 8.04
CA PRO A 259 0.85 1.75 9.46
C PRO A 259 0.26 3.10 9.90
N ALA A 260 -0.78 3.06 10.71
CA ALA A 260 -1.38 4.24 11.30
C ALA A 260 -0.43 4.92 12.29
N PRO A 261 -0.38 6.27 12.31
CA PRO A 261 0.36 7.01 13.31
C PRO A 261 -0.28 6.89 14.69
N PRO A 262 0.49 7.07 15.78
CA PRO A 262 -0.02 6.95 17.14
C PRO A 262 -1.12 7.97 17.48
N GLU A 263 -1.17 9.12 16.80
CA GLU A 263 -2.15 10.19 17.02
C GLU A 263 -3.46 10.00 16.24
N MET A 264 -3.61 8.89 15.50
CA MET A 264 -4.72 8.72 14.56
C MET A 264 -6.11 8.97 15.18
N GLU A 265 -6.34 8.51 16.41
CA GLU A 265 -7.65 8.62 17.08
C GLU A 265 -7.93 9.99 17.70
N VAL A 266 -6.90 10.82 17.89
CA VAL A 266 -7.02 12.13 18.55
C VAL A 266 -7.16 13.30 17.57
N ILE A 267 -7.01 13.04 16.27
CA ILE A 267 -7.16 14.05 15.22
C ILE A 267 -8.33 13.72 14.28
N ASP A 268 -8.84 14.77 13.64
CA ASP A 268 -9.80 14.62 12.55
C ASP A 268 -9.05 14.38 11.24
N TRP A 269 -9.67 13.61 10.34
CA TRP A 269 -9.09 13.24 9.06
C TRP A 269 -9.98 13.73 7.91
N ASN A 270 -9.35 14.40 6.94
CA ASN A 270 -9.96 14.68 5.65
C ASN A 270 -9.79 13.44 4.75
N MET A 271 -10.90 12.92 4.26
CA MET A 271 -10.95 11.75 3.41
C MET A 271 -11.27 12.15 1.97
N TYR A 272 -10.42 11.73 1.05
CA TYR A 272 -10.52 11.98 -0.39
C TYR A 272 -10.72 10.66 -1.11
N ASP A 273 -11.61 10.67 -2.11
CA ASP A 273 -11.75 9.57 -3.06
C ASP A 273 -10.52 9.57 -3.99
N ALA A 274 -9.90 8.42 -4.16
CA ALA A 274 -8.72 8.22 -5.00
C ALA A 274 -8.95 7.07 -5.99
N GLY A 275 -10.21 6.86 -6.38
CA GLY A 275 -10.62 5.86 -7.36
C GLY A 275 -11.23 4.61 -6.72
N SER A 276 -11.41 3.57 -7.53
CA SER A 276 -11.99 2.31 -7.04
C SER A 276 -11.14 1.10 -7.42
N THR A 277 -10.96 0.19 -6.47
CA THR A 277 -10.35 -1.11 -6.72
C THR A 277 -11.34 -2.13 -7.28
N GLY A 278 -12.65 -1.81 -7.26
CA GLY A 278 -13.74 -2.69 -7.70
C GLY A 278 -14.28 -2.42 -9.11
N LYS A 279 -13.87 -1.33 -9.77
CA LYS A 279 -14.32 -1.05 -11.16
C LYS A 279 -13.78 -2.13 -12.10
N ARG A 280 -14.70 -2.92 -12.68
CA ARG A 280 -14.41 -3.78 -13.83
C ARG A 280 -14.06 -2.88 -15.01
N HIS A 281 -12.96 -3.20 -15.70
CA HIS A 281 -12.60 -2.55 -16.96
C HIS A 281 -13.74 -2.76 -17.98
N PRO A 282 -14.31 -1.70 -18.58
CA PRO A 282 -15.34 -1.84 -19.61
C PRO A 282 -14.83 -2.52 -20.89
N SER A 283 -13.52 -2.54 -21.10
CA SER A 283 -12.86 -3.08 -22.30
C SER A 283 -12.94 -4.60 -22.44
N LEU A 284 -13.41 -5.33 -21.41
CA LEU A 284 -13.62 -6.79 -21.47
C LEU A 284 -15.06 -7.21 -21.77
N ILE A 285 -15.98 -6.26 -22.05
CA ILE A 285 -17.38 -6.56 -22.37
C ILE A 285 -17.68 -6.46 -23.88
N GLN A 286 -16.73 -6.00 -24.71
CA GLN A 286 -17.01 -5.74 -26.13
C GLN A 286 -16.75 -6.88 -27.12
N GLU A 287 -16.43 -8.11 -26.66
CA GLU A 287 -16.19 -9.26 -27.57
C GLU A 287 -17.15 -10.46 -27.41
N SER A 288 -18.15 -10.40 -26.53
CA SER A 288 -19.27 -11.36 -26.57
C SER A 288 -20.50 -10.73 -27.22
N GLY A 289 -20.34 -10.29 -28.48
CA GLY A 289 -21.46 -9.97 -29.36
C GLY A 289 -22.14 -11.26 -29.79
N GLU A 290 -23.07 -11.74 -28.98
CA GLU A 290 -23.97 -12.85 -29.30
C GLU A 290 -24.77 -12.48 -30.57
N LYS A 291 -24.48 -13.20 -31.67
CA LYS A 291 -25.31 -13.21 -32.88
C LYS A 291 -26.68 -13.76 -32.51
N LYS A 292 -27.69 -12.89 -32.41
CA LYS A 292 -29.09 -13.29 -32.49
C LYS A 292 -29.36 -13.87 -33.88
N ASN A 293 -29.48 -15.19 -33.96
CA ASN A 293 -30.09 -15.85 -35.09
C ASN A 293 -31.60 -15.72 -34.96
N ASP A 294 -32.21 -15.02 -35.90
CA ASP A 294 -33.65 -15.00 -36.15
C ASP A 294 -34.12 -16.40 -36.57
N SER A 295 -34.90 -17.07 -35.71
CA SER A 295 -35.65 -18.26 -36.08
C SER A 295 -37.09 -17.86 -36.40
N HIS A 296 -37.42 -17.95 -37.68
CA HIS A 296 -38.74 -17.86 -38.28
C HIS A 296 -39.79 -18.72 -37.55
N TYR A 297 -40.92 -18.11 -37.21
CA TYR A 297 -42.18 -18.80 -36.93
C TYR A 297 -42.73 -19.40 -38.23
N VAL A 298 -42.81 -20.73 -38.30
CA VAL A 298 -43.61 -21.44 -39.30
C VAL A 298 -44.97 -21.73 -38.67
N SER A 299 -45.99 -21.11 -39.25
CA SER A 299 -47.40 -21.43 -39.03
C SER A 299 -47.73 -22.81 -39.60
N LEU A 300 -48.31 -23.70 -38.79
CA LEU A 300 -48.99 -24.89 -39.26
C LEU A 300 -50.45 -24.84 -38.83
N SER A 301 -51.30 -24.65 -39.83
CA SER A 301 -52.72 -24.91 -39.86
C SER A 301 -53.01 -26.41 -40.04
N ASP A 302 -54.21 -26.80 -39.62
CA ASP A 302 -54.97 -28.00 -40.01
C ASP A 302 -54.60 -29.37 -39.42
N LYS A 303 -55.33 -29.80 -38.37
CA LYS A 303 -56.48 -30.73 -38.47
C LYS A 303 -57.09 -31.02 -37.09
#